data_AF-A0A8S8Z4L9-F1
#
_entry.id   AF-A0A8S8Z4L9-F1
#
_cell.length_a   1.000
_cell.length_b   1.000
_cell.length_c   1.000
_cell.angle_alpha   90.00
_cell.angle_beta   90.00
_cell.angle_gamma   90.00
#
_symmetry.space_group_name_H-M   'P 1'
#
loop_
_entity.id
_entity.type
_entity.pdbx_description
1 polymer ?
#
loop_
_entity_poly.entity_id
_entity_poly.type
_entity_poly.pdbx_seq_one_letter_code
_entity_poly.pdbx_strand_id
1 'polypeptide(L)'
;MPSSEHFTVKGQSPYKQKNGVFEVEFAITEAKPTSEQIAQKSFLPLWREKSHLNIKNGEFEVKLGSQSNPLPEKISAFTSVWIIVVDQFFICWFFI
;
A
#
# COMPACT_ATOMS: atom_id res chain seq x y z
N MET A 1 2.69 -23.25 -11.71
CA MET A 1 3.52 -22.04 -11.83
C MET A 1 2.83 -20.97 -11.00
N PRO A 2 3.45 -20.40 -9.95
CA PRO A 2 2.78 -19.32 -9.25
C PRO A 2 2.88 -18.10 -10.16
N SER A 3 1.74 -17.73 -10.75
CA SER A 3 1.52 -16.37 -11.24
C SER A 3 1.96 -15.45 -10.11
N SER A 4 3.01 -14.67 -10.32
CA SER A 4 3.40 -13.64 -9.35
C SER A 4 2.29 -12.61 -9.40
N GLU A 5 1.20 -12.83 -8.65
CA GLU A 5 0.13 -11.87 -8.51
C GLU A 5 0.75 -10.63 -7.89
N HIS A 6 0.65 -9.54 -8.64
CA HIS A 6 1.26 -8.27 -8.29
C HIS A 6 0.24 -7.19 -8.58
N PHE A 7 -0.11 -6.42 -7.56
CA PHE A 7 -1.04 -5.31 -7.69
C PHE A 7 -0.27 -4.06 -8.08
N THR A 8 -0.63 -3.45 -9.20
CA THR A 8 -0.13 -2.11 -9.52
C THR A 8 -1.11 -1.10 -8.95
N VAL A 9 -0.68 -0.39 -7.91
CA VAL A 9 -1.46 0.69 -7.31
C VAL A 9 -0.98 2.01 -7.90
N LYS A 10 -1.93 2.80 -8.40
CA LYS A 10 -1.68 4.16 -8.88
C LYS A 10 -2.59 5.13 -8.14
N GLY A 11 -2.08 6.31 -7.88
CA GLY A 11 -2.86 7.34 -7.21
C GLY A 11 -2.21 8.70 -7.31
N GLN A 12 -2.95 9.73 -6.89
CA GLN A 12 -2.38 11.05 -6.71
C GLN A 12 -1.50 11.09 -5.46
N SER A 13 -0.32 11.67 -5.62
CA SER A 13 0.58 11.95 -4.53
C SER A 13 -0.06 12.91 -3.52
N PRO A 14 -0.07 12.58 -2.23
CA PRO A 14 -0.42 13.54 -1.18
C PRO A 14 0.70 14.56 -0.90
N TYR A 15 1.89 14.34 -1.44
CA TYR A 15 3.05 15.20 -1.23
C TYR A 15 2.98 16.45 -2.10
N LYS A 16 3.46 17.57 -1.56
CA LYS A 16 3.58 18.84 -2.29
C LYS A 16 4.56 18.74 -3.46
N GLN A 17 5.56 17.86 -3.38
CA GLN A 17 6.48 17.63 -4.48
C GLN A 17 5.77 16.84 -5.60
N LYS A 18 5.85 17.38 -6.82
CA LYS A 18 5.35 16.68 -8.01
C LYS A 18 6.26 15.53 -8.43
N ASN A 19 7.55 15.56 -8.07
CA ASN A 19 8.51 14.53 -8.40
C ASN A 19 9.36 14.20 -7.17
N GLY A 20 9.63 12.93 -6.90
CA GLY A 20 10.48 12.50 -5.80
C GLY A 20 10.34 11.01 -5.49
N VAL A 21 11.20 10.49 -4.62
CA VAL A 21 11.11 9.13 -4.10
C VAL A 21 10.91 9.21 -2.59
N PHE A 22 9.87 8.56 -2.10
CA PHE A 22 9.49 8.58 -0.69
C PHE A 22 9.45 7.16 -0.13
N GLU A 23 9.93 6.99 1.10
CA GLU A 23 9.87 5.71 1.78
C GLU A 23 8.53 5.54 2.46
N VAL A 24 7.73 4.59 1.96
CA VAL A 24 6.42 4.30 2.53
C VAL A 24 6.32 2.82 2.87
N GLU A 25 5.41 2.50 3.77
CA GLU A 25 5.03 1.15 4.09
C GLU A 25 3.61 0.90 3.57
N PHE A 26 3.48 -0.10 2.70
CA PHE A 26 2.20 -0.58 2.26
C PHE A 26 1.71 -1.65 3.20
N ALA A 27 0.45 -1.57 3.58
CA ALA A 27 -0.23 -2.57 4.36
C ALA A 27 -1.55 -2.94 3.69
N ILE A 28 -1.84 -4.24 3.61
CA ILE A 28 -3.10 -4.75 3.11
C ILE A 28 -3.89 -5.31 4.29
N THR A 29 -5.13 -4.86 4.45
CA THR A 29 -6.05 -5.35 5.47
C THR A 29 -7.35 -5.84 4.83
N GLU A 30 -7.98 -6.84 5.45
CA GLU A 30 -9.30 -7.30 5.04
C GLU A 30 -10.38 -6.25 5.31
N ALA A 31 -10.35 -5.66 6.51
CA ALA A 31 -11.28 -4.63 6.93
C ALA A 31 -10.63 -3.24 6.85
N LYS A 32 -11.44 -2.23 6.57
CA LYS A 32 -11.04 -0.82 6.66
C LYS A 32 -10.66 -0.54 8.12
N PRO A 33 -9.39 -0.23 8.44
CA PRO A 33 -9.05 0.19 9.78
C PRO A 33 -9.60 1.60 10.04
N THR A 34 -9.82 1.94 11.30
CA THR A 34 -10.19 3.30 11.69
C THR A 34 -8.98 4.23 11.65
N SER A 35 -9.21 5.54 11.52
CA SER A 35 -8.13 6.54 11.53
C SER A 35 -7.22 6.43 12.76
N GLU A 36 -7.79 6.10 13.92
CA GLU A 36 -7.05 5.88 15.16
C GLU A 36 -6.15 4.64 15.07
N GLN A 37 -6.65 3.54 14.54
CA GLN A 37 -5.86 2.32 14.35
C GLN A 37 -4.69 2.55 13.42
N ILE A 38 -4.88 3.33 12.34
CA ILE A 38 -3.79 3.65 11.41
C ILE A 38 -2.77 4.57 12.07
N ALA A 39 -3.23 5.61 12.78
CA ALA A 39 -2.36 6.54 13.51
C ALA A 39 -1.50 5.82 14.56
N GLN A 40 -2.09 4.85 15.26
CA GLN A 40 -1.39 4.05 16.27
C GLN A 40 -0.67 2.82 15.68
N LYS A 41 -0.78 2.57 14.37
CA LYS A 41 -0.31 1.35 13.70
C LYS A 41 -0.77 0.06 14.41
N SER A 42 -1.98 0.10 14.98
CA SER A 42 -2.59 -0.95 15.80
C SER A 42 -3.52 -1.87 15.00
N PHE A 43 -3.52 -1.74 13.67
CA PHE A 43 -4.24 -2.65 12.78
C PHE A 43 -3.42 -3.90 12.48
N LEU A 44 -4.09 -5.00 12.11
CA LEU A 44 -3.45 -6.26 11.73
C LEU A 44 -3.40 -6.37 10.20
N PRO A 45 -2.27 -6.03 9.55
CA PRO A 45 -2.12 -6.23 8.13
C PRO A 45 -2.00 -7.72 7.81
N LEU A 46 -2.74 -8.17 6.79
CA LEU A 46 -2.56 -9.48 6.16
C LEU A 46 -1.22 -9.55 5.43
N TRP A 47 -0.79 -8.41 4.90
CA TRP A 47 0.46 -8.26 4.17
C TRP A 47 1.01 -6.86 4.39
N ARG A 48 2.33 -6.75 4.51
CA ARG A 48 3.02 -5.47 4.63
C ARG A 48 4.35 -5.50 3.89
N GLU A 49 4.71 -4.38 3.30
CA GLU A 49 6.00 -4.23 2.63
C GLU A 49 6.44 -2.77 2.66
N LYS A 50 7.72 -2.55 2.96
CA LYS A 50 8.34 -1.25 2.79
C LYS A 50 8.76 -1.10 1.34
N SER A 51 8.34 -0.02 0.71
CA SER A 51 8.63 0.23 -0.70
C SER A 51 8.87 1.72 -0.94
N HIS A 52 9.51 2.01 -2.07
CA HIS A 52 9.85 3.35 -2.49
C HIS A 52 8.76 3.88 -3.42
N LEU A 53 7.95 4.81 -2.92
CA LEU A 53 6.94 5.50 -3.70
C LEU A 53 7.62 6.49 -4.65
N ASN A 54 7.66 6.16 -5.94
CA ASN A 54 8.17 7.07 -6.96
C ASN A 54 7.04 7.96 -7.46
N ILE A 55 7.17 9.25 -7.21
CA ILE A 55 6.22 10.27 -7.62
C ILE A 55 6.75 10.91 -8.89
N LYS A 56 5.91 10.93 -9.91
CA LYS A 56 6.16 11.59 -11.19
C LYS A 56 4.93 12.39 -11.56
N ASN A 57 5.13 13.67 -11.81
CA ASN A 57 4.07 14.60 -12.21
C ASN A 57 2.89 14.69 -11.21
N GLY A 58 3.14 14.44 -9.93
CA GLY A 58 2.13 14.44 -8.87
C GLY A 58 1.33 13.14 -8.77
N GLU A 59 1.71 12.11 -9.51
CA GLU A 59 1.12 10.78 -9.44
C GLU A 59 2.17 9.78 -8.97
N PHE A 60 1.73 8.73 -8.28
CA PHE A 60 2.59 7.61 -7.90
C PHE A 60 2.12 6.33 -8.58
N GLU A 61 3.08 5.44 -8.83
CA GLU A 61 2.84 4.07 -9.26
C GLU A 61 3.73 3.15 -8.44
N VAL A 62 3.15 2.09 -7.89
CA VAL A 62 3.86 1.09 -7.11
C VAL A 62 3.33 -0.29 -7.44
N LYS A 63 4.22 -1.28 -7.41
CA LYS A 63 3.88 -2.69 -7.55
C LYS A 63 3.99 -3.35 -6.19
N LEU A 64 2.88 -3.91 -5.71
CA LEU A 64 2.79 -4.67 -4.47
C LEU A 64 2.78 -6.15 -4.80
N GLY A 65 3.50 -6.95 -4.03
CA GLY A 65 3.71 -8.36 -4.33
C GLY A 65 4.93 -8.57 -5.20
N SER A 66 5.89 -9.31 -4.66
CA SER A 66 7.12 -9.69 -5.34
C SER A 66 7.43 -11.16 -5.07
N GLN A 67 8.39 -11.75 -5.79
CA GLN A 67 8.81 -13.12 -5.48
C GLN A 67 9.40 -13.26 -4.07
N SER A 68 10.00 -12.17 -3.55
CA SER A 68 10.56 -12.12 -2.19
C SER A 68 9.50 -11.91 -1.11
N ASN A 69 8.39 -11.25 -1.46
CA ASN A 69 7.26 -11.01 -0.58
C ASN A 69 5.94 -11.21 -1.34
N PRO A 70 5.57 -12.48 -1.63
CA PRO A 70 4.37 -12.77 -2.40
C PRO A 70 3.12 -12.37 -1.62
N LEU A 71 2.11 -11.95 -2.35
CA LEU A 71 0.81 -11.65 -1.76
C LEU A 71 0.15 -12.96 -1.29
N PRO A 72 -0.32 -13.04 -0.04
CA PRO A 72 -0.97 -14.26 0.44
C PRO A 72 -2.23 -14.58 -0.38
N GLU A 73 -2.43 -15.86 -0.71
CA GLU A 73 -3.61 -16.33 -1.48
C GLU A 73 -4.95 -15.97 -0.80
N LYS A 74 -4.93 -15.75 0.52
CA LYS A 74 -6.10 -15.25 1.27
C LYS A 74 -6.61 -13.92 0.69
N ILE A 75 -5.73 -13.06 0.16
CA ILE A 75 -6.10 -11.79 -0.47
C ILE A 75 -6.97 -12.06 -1.71
N SER A 76 -6.63 -13.06 -2.51
CA SER A 76 -7.41 -13.50 -3.68
C SER A 76 -8.75 -14.14 -3.29
N ALA A 77 -8.90 -14.60 -2.04
CA ALA A 77 -10.17 -15.10 -1.50
C ALA A 77 -11.12 -13.97 -1.03
N PHE A 78 -10.61 -12.75 -0.79
CA PHE A 78 -11.43 -11.61 -0.40
C PHE A 78 -11.97 -10.87 -1.63
N THR A 79 -13.27 -10.57 -1.65
CA THR A 79 -13.91 -9.79 -2.72
C THR A 79 -13.40 -8.35 -2.79
N SER A 80 -12.91 -7.81 -1.67
CA SER A 80 -12.35 -6.47 -1.56
C SER A 80 -11.32 -6.43 -0.44
N VAL A 81 -10.24 -5.68 -0.64
CA VAL A 81 -9.18 -5.49 0.34
C VAL A 81 -8.81 -4.03 0.45
N TRP A 82 -8.31 -3.63 1.61
CA TRP A 82 -7.93 -2.25 1.89
C TRP A 82 -6.42 -2.11 1.84
N ILE A 83 -5.94 -1.20 0.98
CA ILE A 83 -4.52 -0.89 0.87
C ILE A 83 -4.27 0.43 1.58
N ILE A 84 -3.44 0.37 2.61
CA ILE A 84 -3.08 1.50 3.45
C ILE A 84 -1.65 1.88 3.09
N VAL A 85 -1.43 3.16 2.83
CA VAL A 85 -0.10 3.73 2.60
C VAL A 85 0.28 4.50 3.84
N VAL A 86 1.24 3.95 4.59
CA VAL A 86 1.78 4.58 5.79
C VAL A 86 3.11 5.20 5.42
N ASP A 87 3.15 6.53 5.30
CA ASP A 87 4.42 7.24 5.21
C ASP A 87 5.06 7.37 6.62
N GLN A 88 6.37 7.52 6.65
CA GLN A 88 7.11 7.63 7.91
C GLN A 88 6.78 8.92 8.68
N PHE A 89 6.22 9.93 8.01
CA PHE A 89 5.89 11.23 8.59
C PHE A 89 4.40 11.56 8.52
N PHE A 90 3.63 11.02 7.56
CA PHE A 90 2.18 11.24 7.43
C PHE A 90 1.39 9.98 7.00
N ILE A 91 0.11 9.90 7.33
CA ILE A 91 -0.78 8.79 6.90
C ILE A 91 -1.69 9.31 5.79
N CYS A 92 -1.76 8.63 4.64
CA CYS A 92 -2.68 8.98 3.56
C CYS A 92 -3.52 7.78 3.08
N TRP A 93 -4.80 8.03 2.85
CA TRP A 93 -5.82 7.03 2.52
C TRP A 93 -5.98 6.86 1.01
N PHE A 94 -6.01 5.62 0.52
CA PHE A 94 -6.51 5.28 -0.82
C PHE A 94 -7.55 4.16 -0.75
N PHE A 95 -8.57 4.23 -1.60
CA PHE A 95 -9.61 3.21 -1.81
C PHE A 95 -9.45 2.68 -3.24
N ILE A 96 -9.50 1.36 -3.42
CA ILE A 96 -9.52 0.70 -4.73
C ILE A 96 -10.74 -0.21 -4.74
#